data_AF-A0A927YIT4-F1
#
_entry.id   AF-A0A927YIT4-F1
#
_cell.length_a   1.000
_cell.length_b   1.000
_cell.length_c   1.000
_cell.angle_alpha   90.00
_cell.angle_beta   90.00
_cell.angle_gamma   90.00
#
_symmetry.space_group_name_H-M   'P 1'
#
loop_
_entity.id
_entity.type
_entity.pdbx_description
1 polymer ?
#
loop_
_entity_poly.entity_id
_entity_poly.type
_entity_poly.pdbx_seq_one_letter_code
_entity_poly.pdbx_strand_id
1 'polypeptide(L)'
;MASAIKDIEIEALIDKEYEQAVKRFGNNHSRHESYAVLKEEIEEAKEELENIEEMLESIWANTKSNAVESNVADQFHFIKQKALKLAIESIQVAAVARKGQMFERGEFCDNRRNIRNV
;
A
#
# COMPACT_ATOMS: atom_id res chain seq x y z
N MET A 1 19.86 -5.97 7.47
CA MET A 1 20.35 -4.64 7.06
C MET A 1 19.45 -3.60 7.71
N ALA A 2 20.00 -2.51 8.24
CA ALA A 2 19.16 -1.38 8.67
C ALA A 2 18.51 -0.74 7.43
N SER A 3 17.24 -0.36 7.52
CA SER A 3 16.56 0.33 6.43
C SER A 3 17.23 1.68 6.18
N ALA A 4 17.56 1.97 4.92
CA ALA A 4 18.00 3.31 4.51
C ALA A 4 16.82 4.30 4.46
N ILE A 5 15.60 3.78 4.29
CA ILE A 5 14.36 4.55 4.27
C ILE A 5 13.96 4.83 5.72
N LYS A 6 13.70 6.11 6.01
CA LYS A 6 13.26 6.57 7.34
C LYS A 6 11.75 6.71 7.39
N ASP A 7 11.19 6.61 8.59
CA ASP A 7 9.76 6.75 8.84
C ASP A 7 9.17 8.04 8.26
N ILE A 8 9.91 9.17 8.35
CA ILE A 8 9.47 10.46 7.80
C ILE A 8 9.25 10.44 6.28
N GLU A 9 10.02 9.64 5.54
CA GLU A 9 9.84 9.51 4.09
C GLU A 9 8.58 8.70 3.78
N ILE A 10 8.28 7.69 4.60
CA ILE A 10 7.07 6.88 4.48
C ILE A 10 5.83 7.68 4.88
N GLU A 11 5.87 8.44 5.99
CA GLU A 11 4.77 9.31 6.41
C GLU A 11 4.39 10.32 5.33
N ALA A 12 5.37 10.89 4.62
CA ALA A 12 5.10 11.79 3.49
C ALA A 12 4.38 11.09 2.32
N LEU A 13 4.65 9.80 2.09
CA LEU A 13 3.93 9.01 1.08
C LEU A 13 2.52 8.64 1.55
N ILE A 14 2.35 8.35 2.85
CA ILE A 14 1.04 8.11 3.47
C ILE A 14 0.17 9.37 3.37
N ASP A 15 0.72 10.54 3.67
CA ASP A 15 0.02 11.83 3.52
C ASP A 15 -0.49 12.01 2.08
N LYS A 16 0.38 11.76 1.10
CA LYS A 16 0.04 11.87 -0.33
C LYS A 16 -1.09 10.93 -0.72
N GLU A 17 -1.03 9.67 -0.30
CA GLU A 17 -2.07 8.67 -0.62
C GLU A 17 -3.39 8.99 0.09
N TYR A 18 -3.33 9.43 1.35
CA TYR A 18 -4.49 9.89 2.11
C TYR A 18 -5.19 11.07 1.41
N GLU A 19 -4.43 12.09 1.00
CA GLU A 19 -4.98 13.25 0.27
C GLU A 19 -5.62 12.83 -1.05
N GLN A 20 -4.98 11.91 -1.78
CA GLN A 20 -5.52 11.36 -3.02
C GLN A 20 -6.83 10.57 -2.79
N ALA A 21 -6.88 9.73 -1.76
CA ALA A 21 -8.07 8.95 -1.40
C ALA A 21 -9.24 9.86 -1.00
N VAL A 22 -8.99 10.89 -0.19
CA VAL A 22 -10.00 11.90 0.18
C VAL A 22 -10.45 12.70 -1.03
N LYS A 23 -9.53 13.11 -1.91
CA LYS A 23 -9.86 13.86 -3.13
C LYS A 23 -10.73 13.05 -4.08
N ARG A 24 -10.45 11.75 -4.22
CA ARG A 24 -11.13 10.85 -5.17
C ARG A 24 -12.47 10.34 -4.65
N PHE A 25 -12.56 10.00 -3.37
CA PHE A 25 -13.71 9.30 -2.79
C PHE A 25 -14.42 10.05 -1.66
N GLY A 26 -13.91 11.23 -1.27
CA GLY A 26 -14.43 11.97 -0.12
C GLY A 26 -14.04 11.35 1.21
N ASN A 27 -14.56 11.90 2.32
CA ASN A 27 -14.42 11.31 3.64
C ASN A 27 -15.33 10.08 3.77
N ASN A 28 -14.99 9.16 4.69
CA ASN A 28 -15.86 8.03 4.98
C ASN A 28 -17.16 8.52 5.65
N HIS A 29 -18.26 7.84 5.41
CA HIS A 29 -19.60 8.19 5.90
C HIS A 29 -20.11 7.18 6.94
N SER A 30 -19.45 6.03 7.08
CA SER A 30 -19.79 5.03 8.08
C SER A 30 -18.58 4.19 8.52
N ARG A 31 -18.75 3.52 9.67
CA ARG A 31 -17.79 2.50 10.13
C ARG A 31 -17.69 1.32 9.16
N HIS A 32 -18.80 0.96 8.49
CA HIS A 32 -18.82 -0.13 7.51
C HIS A 32 -17.99 0.23 6.27
N GLU A 33 -18.10 1.47 5.78
CA GLU A 33 -17.27 1.97 4.69
C GLU A 33 -15.79 2.01 5.08
N SER A 34 -15.48 2.51 6.28
CA SER A 34 -14.09 2.54 6.78
C SER A 34 -13.48 1.14 6.87
N TYR A 35 -14.27 0.15 7.33
CA TYR A 35 -13.84 -1.24 7.37
C TYR A 35 -13.68 -1.84 5.97
N ALA A 36 -14.63 -1.60 5.06
CA ALA A 36 -14.61 -2.17 3.72
C ALA A 36 -13.37 -1.71 2.93
N VAL A 37 -13.08 -0.41 2.92
CA VAL A 37 -11.90 0.14 2.24
C VAL A 37 -10.62 -0.39 2.88
N LEU A 38 -10.52 -0.42 4.22
CA LEU A 38 -9.34 -0.99 4.88
C LEU A 38 -9.14 -2.48 4.53
N LYS A 39 -10.22 -3.24 4.46
CA LYS A 39 -10.16 -4.66 4.10
C LYS A 39 -9.68 -4.85 2.65
N GLU A 40 -10.18 -4.05 1.72
CA GLU A 40 -9.78 -4.07 0.30
C GLU A 40 -8.26 -3.89 0.15
N GLU A 41 -7.70 -2.82 0.72
CA GLU A 41 -6.25 -2.55 0.62
C GLU A 41 -5.39 -3.64 1.29
N ILE A 42 -5.89 -4.25 2.38
CA ILE A 42 -5.21 -5.38 3.04
C ILE A 42 -5.23 -6.62 2.15
N GLU A 43 -6.33 -6.87 1.43
CA GLU A 43 -6.45 -8.01 0.51
C GLU A 43 -5.54 -7.82 -0.72
N GLU A 44 -5.47 -6.61 -1.28
CA GLU A 44 -4.55 -6.29 -2.38
C GLU A 44 -3.07 -6.45 -1.95
N ALA A 45 -2.70 -5.97 -0.76
CA ALA A 45 -1.37 -6.19 -0.21
C ALA A 45 -1.05 -7.68 -0.02
N LYS A 46 -2.02 -8.48 0.44
CA LYS A 46 -1.83 -9.94 0.56
C LYS A 46 -1.61 -10.62 -0.77
N GLU A 47 -2.42 -10.28 -1.78
CA GLU A 47 -2.27 -10.83 -3.14
C GLU A 47 -0.87 -10.56 -3.70
N GLU A 48 -0.33 -9.35 -3.51
CA GLU A 48 1.01 -9.02 -3.97
C GLU A 48 2.10 -9.78 -3.20
N LEU A 49 1.92 -10.04 -1.90
CA LEU A 49 2.83 -10.90 -1.13
C LEU A 49 2.79 -12.35 -1.60
N GLU A 50 1.59 -12.92 -1.79
CA GLU A 50 1.40 -14.28 -2.28
C GLU A 50 2.08 -14.47 -3.65
N ASN A 51 1.94 -13.50 -4.56
CA ASN A 51 2.64 -13.49 -5.84
C ASN A 51 4.18 -13.53 -5.69
N ILE A 52 4.75 -12.81 -4.71
CA ILE A 52 6.20 -12.83 -4.44
C ILE A 52 6.63 -14.21 -3.94
N GLU A 53 5.86 -14.80 -3.03
CA GLU A 53 6.13 -16.11 -2.44
C GLU A 53 6.09 -17.21 -3.51
N GLU A 54 5.07 -17.21 -4.38
CA GLU A 54 4.97 -18.15 -5.51
C GLU A 54 6.18 -18.04 -6.47
N MET A 55 6.60 -16.81 -6.80
CA MET A 55 7.78 -16.60 -7.66
C MET A 55 9.08 -17.06 -6.98
N LEU A 56 9.21 -16.86 -5.68
CA LEU A 56 10.36 -17.32 -4.91
C LEU A 56 10.43 -18.87 -4.91
N GLU A 57 9.29 -19.54 -4.73
CA GLU A 57 9.22 -20.99 -4.81
C GLU A 57 9.64 -21.52 -6.19
N SER A 58 9.21 -20.83 -7.27
CA SER A 58 9.61 -21.16 -8.64
C SER A 58 11.13 -21.04 -8.85
N ILE A 59 11.74 -19.92 -8.44
CA ILE A 59 13.19 -19.72 -8.50
C ILE A 59 13.92 -20.83 -7.72
N TRP A 60 13.41 -21.18 -6.55
CA TRP A 60 14.01 -22.20 -5.70
C TRP A 60 13.95 -23.59 -6.31
N ALA A 61 12.82 -23.96 -6.92
CA ALA A 61 12.65 -25.24 -7.62
C ALA A 61 13.65 -25.39 -8.78
N ASN A 62 13.83 -24.32 -9.57
CA ASN A 62 14.79 -24.28 -10.68
C ASN A 62 16.25 -24.32 -10.19
N THR A 63 16.54 -23.62 -9.10
CA THR A 63 17.88 -23.65 -8.48
C THR A 63 18.24 -25.06 -8.02
N LYS A 64 17.31 -25.77 -7.37
CA LYS A 64 17.55 -27.15 -6.91
C LYS A 64 17.75 -28.15 -8.05
N SER A 65 17.08 -27.95 -9.18
CA SER A 65 17.15 -28.87 -10.32
C SER A 65 18.37 -28.62 -11.23
N ASN A 66 19.21 -27.62 -10.93
CA ASN A 66 20.27 -27.12 -11.80
C ASN A 66 19.77 -26.81 -13.23
N ALA A 67 18.51 -26.39 -13.35
CA ALA A 67 17.95 -26.01 -14.64
C ALA A 67 18.70 -24.78 -15.17
N VAL A 68 19.21 -24.87 -16.41
CA VAL A 68 19.78 -23.72 -17.11
C VAL A 68 18.62 -22.91 -17.67
N GLU A 69 18.04 -22.03 -16.85
CA GLU A 69 17.00 -21.12 -17.29
C GLU A 69 17.63 -19.88 -17.94
N SER A 70 17.24 -19.59 -19.17
CA SER A 70 17.65 -18.38 -19.88
C SER A 70 17.01 -17.10 -19.31
N ASN A 71 16.11 -17.21 -18.32
CA ASN A 71 15.23 -16.13 -17.89
C ASN A 71 15.23 -15.81 -16.38
N VAL A 72 16.26 -16.24 -15.63
CA VAL A 72 16.37 -15.97 -14.19
C VAL A 72 16.37 -14.46 -13.89
N ALA A 73 16.98 -13.65 -14.75
CA ALA A 73 16.96 -12.18 -14.61
C ALA A 73 15.54 -11.60 -14.66
N ASP A 74 14.66 -12.15 -15.51
CA ASP A 74 13.27 -11.72 -15.61
C ASP A 74 12.48 -12.09 -14.34
N GLN A 75 12.73 -13.26 -13.74
CA GLN A 75 12.08 -13.65 -12.49
C GLN A 75 12.39 -12.69 -11.34
N PHE A 76 13.66 -12.30 -11.18
CA PHE A 76 14.04 -11.27 -10.19
C PHE A 76 13.42 -9.91 -10.52
N HIS A 77 13.29 -9.56 -11.80
CA HIS A 77 12.60 -8.34 -12.22
C HIS A 77 11.12 -8.36 -11.84
N PHE A 78 10.42 -9.49 -12.00
CA PHE A 78 9.02 -9.63 -11.58
C PHE A 78 8.86 -9.56 -10.07
N ILE A 79 9.72 -10.21 -9.30
CA ILE A 79 9.72 -10.09 -7.83
C ILE A 79 9.90 -8.64 -7.40
N LYS A 80 10.83 -7.90 -8.02
CA LYS A 80 11.00 -6.46 -7.75
C LYS A 80 9.72 -5.68 -8.03
N GLN A 81 9.03 -5.95 -9.15
CA GLN A 81 7.79 -5.26 -9.50
C GLN A 81 6.68 -5.56 -8.49
N LYS A 82 6.51 -6.83 -8.10
CA LYS A 82 5.54 -7.25 -7.09
C LYS A 82 5.85 -6.67 -5.70
N ALA A 83 7.13 -6.63 -5.31
CA ALA A 83 7.55 -5.97 -4.07
C ALA A 83 7.28 -4.45 -4.07
N LEU A 84 7.45 -3.78 -5.21
CA LEU A 84 7.09 -2.37 -5.35
C LEU A 84 5.58 -2.16 -5.18
N LYS A 85 4.76 -3.05 -5.75
CA LYS A 85 3.30 -3.02 -5.61
C LYS A 85 2.87 -3.28 -4.17
N LEU A 86 3.40 -4.32 -3.53
CA LEU A 86 3.19 -4.58 -2.10
C LEU A 86 3.50 -3.36 -1.22
N ALA A 87 4.60 -2.64 -1.51
CA ALA A 87 4.96 -1.44 -0.77
C ALA A 87 3.93 -0.30 -0.96
N ILE A 88 3.42 -0.15 -2.18
CA ILE A 88 2.36 0.83 -2.53
C ILE A 88 1.05 0.46 -1.80
N GLU A 89 0.59 -0.79 -1.89
CA GLU A 89 -0.63 -1.23 -1.19
C GLU A 89 -0.48 -1.11 0.34
N SER A 90 0.70 -1.38 0.89
CA SER A 90 0.97 -1.19 2.33
C SER A 90 0.86 0.28 2.76
N ILE A 91 1.27 1.22 1.90
CA ILE A 91 1.10 2.66 2.15
C ILE A 91 -0.37 3.04 2.05
N GLN A 92 -1.12 2.48 1.09
CA GLN A 92 -2.57 2.64 1.00
C GLN A 92 -3.27 2.14 2.26
N VAL A 93 -2.91 0.96 2.78
CA VAL A 93 -3.41 0.43 4.07
C VAL A 93 -3.22 1.45 5.19
N ALA A 94 -2.03 2.04 5.31
CA ALA A 94 -1.76 3.06 6.33
C ALA A 94 -2.61 4.34 6.11
N ALA A 95 -2.76 4.79 4.86
CA ALA A 95 -3.54 5.96 4.51
C ALA A 95 -5.04 5.77 4.79
N VAL A 96 -5.62 4.62 4.43
CA VAL A 96 -7.04 4.33 4.67
C VAL A 96 -7.32 4.02 6.14
N ALA A 97 -6.37 3.45 6.87
CA ALA A 97 -6.43 3.32 8.33
C ALA A 97 -6.48 4.69 9.01
N ARG A 98 -5.61 5.62 8.58
CA ARG A 98 -5.67 7.02 9.03
C ARG A 98 -7.00 7.67 8.71
N LYS A 99 -7.54 7.45 7.50
CA LYS A 99 -8.86 7.95 7.10
C LYS A 99 -9.98 7.42 7.99
N GLY A 100 -9.95 6.13 8.33
CA GLY A 100 -10.86 5.52 9.30
C GLY A 100 -10.72 6.11 10.71
N GLN A 101 -9.49 6.34 11.18
CA GLN A 101 -9.23 7.00 12.47
C GLN A 101 -9.83 8.41 12.51
N MET A 102 -9.67 9.20 11.45
CA MET A 102 -10.22 10.55 11.35
C MET A 102 -11.75 10.55 11.36
N PHE A 103 -12.37 9.58 10.67
CA PHE A 103 -13.82 9.37 10.72
C PHE A 103 -14.32 9.07 12.15
N GLU A 104 -13.71 8.10 12.85
CA GLU A 104 -14.12 7.72 14.21
C GLU A 104 -13.94 8.87 15.22
N ARG A 105 -12.99 9.78 14.97
CA ARG A 105 -12.77 10.98 15.78
C ARG A 105 -13.67 12.16 15.40
N GLY A 106 -14.39 12.10 14.27
CA GLY A 106 -15.12 13.24 13.72
C GLY A 106 -14.22 14.38 13.24
N GLU A 107 -12.93 14.11 13.03
CA GLU A 107 -11.90 15.08 12.64
C GLU A 107 -11.77 15.07 11.11
N PHE A 108 -12.73 15.68 10.42
CA PHE A 108 -12.65 15.80 8.97
C PHE A 108 -11.77 16.99 8.57
N CYS A 109 -10.99 16.81 7.50
CA CYS A 109 -10.30 17.87 6.78
C CYS A 109 -11.33 18.86 6.22
N ASP A 110 -11.74 19.84 7.01
CA ASP A 110 -12.66 20.88 6.55
C ASP A 110 -11.87 21.91 5.72
N ASN A 111 -11.79 21.66 4.42
CA ASN A 111 -11.25 22.62 3.44
C ASN A 111 -12.08 23.92 3.35
N ARG A 112 -13.11 24.11 4.19
CA ARG A 112 -13.91 25.35 4.31
C ARG A 112 -13.50 26.28 5.45
N ARG A 113 -12.47 25.96 6.26
CA ARG A 113 -11.98 26.89 7.30
C ARG A 113 -11.06 28.00 6.78
N ASN A 114 -10.75 28.04 5.49
CA ASN A 114 -9.86 29.06 4.90
C ASN A 114 -10.55 30.11 4.02
N ILE A 115 -11.89 30.25 4.08
CA ILE A 115 -12.65 31.24 3.28
C ILE A 115 -13.57 32.12 4.15
N ARG A 116 -13.22 32.36 5.42
CA ARG A 116 -13.98 33.28 6.29
C ARG A 116 -13.17 34.40 6.94
N ASN A 117 -11.95 34.65 6.47
CA ASN A 117 -11.12 35.77 6.93
C ASN A 117 -10.52 36.57 5.76
N VAL A 118 -11.36 36.98 4.80
CA VAL A 118 -11.08 38.11 3.89
C VAL A 118 -12.33 38.95 3.81
#